data_AF-A0A9W7H7M5-F1
#
_entry.id   AF-A0A9W7H7M5-F1
#
_cell.length_a   1.000
_cell.length_b   1.000
_cell.length_c   1.000
_cell.angle_alpha   90.00
_cell.angle_beta   90.00
_cell.angle_gamma   90.00
#
_symmetry.space_group_name_H-M   'P 1'
#
loop_
_entity.id
_entity.type
_entity.pdbx_description
1 polymer ?
#
loop_
_entity_poly.entity_id
_entity_poly.type
_entity_poly.pdbx_seq_one_letter_code
_entity_poly.pdbx_strand_id
1 'polypeptide(L)'
;MASVCASSAIAAVAISSPSSQKTGSVVGTTKASFLTGKKLRSVRKYTKRAAASTIPVCAVADPDRPLWFPGSVPPPWLDGSLPGDFGFDPLGLGSDPETLRWNVQAELVHCRWAMLGAAGIFIPEFLTKIGILNTPSWYSAGTEEYFTDTTTLFIVELIFIGWAEGRRWADILKPGCVNTDPIFPNNKLTGTDVGYPGGLWFDPLGWGSGSPEKIKELRTKEIKNGRLAMLAVMGAWFQHIYTGTGPIDNLFAHLADPGHATIFAAFTPK
;
A
#
# COMPACT_ATOMS: atom_id res chain seq x y z
N MET A 1 76.78 -3.53 -16.99
CA MET A 1 75.72 -3.40 -18.01
C MET A 1 74.57 -2.67 -17.35
N ALA A 2 74.53 -1.32 -17.36
CA ALA A 2 73.89 -0.46 -18.38
C ALA A 2 72.41 -0.87 -18.61
N SER A 3 71.36 -0.04 -18.50
CA SER A 3 71.20 1.43 -18.44
C SER A 3 69.75 1.73 -17.98
N VAL A 4 69.50 2.47 -16.89
CA VAL A 4 69.10 3.91 -16.79
C VAL A 4 67.70 4.29 -17.31
N CYS A 5 66.87 4.73 -16.34
CA CYS A 5 65.91 5.85 -16.24
C CYS A 5 65.36 6.58 -17.49
N ALA A 6 64.07 6.96 -17.45
CA ALA A 6 63.59 8.30 -17.04
C ALA A 6 62.27 8.74 -17.72
N SER A 7 61.47 9.47 -16.95
CA SER A 7 60.22 10.19 -17.26
C SER A 7 60.31 11.22 -18.40
N SER A 8 59.17 11.60 -18.99
CA SER A 8 58.78 13.02 -19.22
C SER A 8 57.40 13.19 -19.86
N ALA A 9 56.71 14.27 -19.47
CA ALA A 9 55.44 14.78 -19.98
C ALA A 9 55.68 15.80 -21.11
N ILE A 10 54.76 15.92 -22.09
CA ILE A 10 54.68 17.07 -23.03
C ILE A 10 53.20 17.38 -23.38
N ALA A 11 52.96 18.68 -23.58
CA ALA A 11 51.71 19.41 -23.65
C ALA A 11 51.03 19.53 -25.04
N ALA A 12 49.79 20.05 -24.97
CA ALA A 12 48.90 20.71 -25.93
C ALA A 12 49.34 20.99 -27.38
N VAL A 13 48.40 20.79 -28.32
CA VAL A 13 48.25 21.63 -29.53
C VAL A 13 46.75 21.77 -29.89
N ALA A 14 46.33 23.02 -30.07
CA ALA A 14 45.04 23.45 -30.58
C ALA A 14 44.99 23.34 -32.11
N ILE A 15 43.83 22.97 -32.67
CA ILE A 15 43.58 22.99 -34.12
C ILE A 15 42.65 24.16 -34.44
N SER A 16 43.21 25.16 -35.11
CA SER A 16 42.52 26.28 -35.77
C SER A 16 42.43 26.05 -37.27
N SER A 17 41.32 26.44 -37.92
CA SER A 17 41.24 26.76 -39.36
C SER A 17 39.83 27.23 -39.79
N PRO A 18 39.65 27.95 -40.93
CA PRO A 18 39.34 29.39 -40.86
C PRO A 18 38.14 29.87 -41.73
N SER A 19 37.86 31.18 -41.61
CA SER A 19 37.49 32.12 -42.69
C SER A 19 36.19 31.91 -43.50
N SER A 20 35.24 32.87 -43.39
CA SER A 20 34.93 33.77 -44.52
C SER A 20 34.03 34.95 -44.09
N GLN A 21 34.47 36.16 -44.41
CA GLN A 21 33.72 37.42 -44.29
C GLN A 21 32.70 37.56 -45.43
N LYS A 22 31.55 38.20 -45.17
CA LYS A 22 30.94 39.10 -46.15
C LYS A 22 30.17 40.25 -45.48
N THR A 23 30.30 41.39 -46.14
CA THR A 23 30.08 42.80 -45.81
C THR A 23 28.65 43.32 -46.00
N GLY A 24 28.33 44.44 -45.31
CA GLY A 24 27.41 45.51 -45.74
C GLY A 24 25.93 45.34 -45.31
N SER A 25 25.15 46.36 -44.96
CA SER A 25 25.30 47.82 -44.94
C SER A 25 24.19 48.45 -44.08
N VAL A 26 24.54 49.61 -43.52
CA VAL A 26 23.80 50.72 -42.88
C VAL A 26 22.37 51.00 -43.40
N VAL A 27 21.41 51.28 -42.48
CA VAL A 27 20.43 52.40 -42.53
C VAL A 27 20.02 52.76 -41.09
N GLY A 28 20.01 54.06 -40.74
CA GLY A 28 19.66 54.56 -39.41
C GLY A 28 18.35 55.36 -39.33
N THR A 29 18.15 55.92 -38.12
CA THR A 29 17.20 56.99 -37.71
C THR A 29 15.79 56.49 -37.34
N THR A 30 15.34 56.62 -36.08
CA THR A 30 14.75 57.87 -35.55
C THR A 30 14.57 57.85 -34.02
N LYS A 31 14.53 59.06 -33.44
CA LYS A 31 14.52 59.45 -32.02
C LYS A 31 13.21 59.14 -31.29
N ALA A 32 13.26 58.92 -29.97
CA ALA A 32 12.67 59.81 -28.94
C ALA A 32 12.72 59.18 -27.52
N SER A 33 13.24 59.96 -26.56
CA SER A 33 13.06 59.74 -25.12
C SER A 33 11.59 59.87 -24.72
N PHE A 34 11.13 59.13 -23.72
CA PHE A 34 10.31 59.64 -22.59
C PHE A 34 9.96 58.50 -21.61
N LEU A 35 9.93 58.84 -20.31
CA LEU A 35 9.38 58.11 -19.15
C LEU A 35 10.28 57.09 -18.42
N THR A 36 11.05 57.67 -17.50
CA THR A 36 11.26 57.25 -16.10
C THR A 36 10.30 56.15 -15.60
N GLY A 37 10.86 54.99 -15.26
CA GLY A 37 10.18 53.93 -14.51
C GLY A 37 11.19 53.01 -13.86
N LYS A 38 11.37 53.13 -12.53
CA LYS A 38 12.22 52.24 -11.74
C LYS A 38 11.71 50.80 -11.84
N LYS A 39 12.41 49.93 -12.57
CA LYS A 39 12.22 48.47 -12.47
C LYS A 39 12.93 47.95 -11.22
N LEU A 40 12.18 47.71 -10.16
CA LEU A 40 12.61 46.82 -9.07
C LEU A 40 12.79 45.40 -9.66
N ARG A 41 14.04 44.97 -9.86
CA ARG A 41 14.36 43.56 -10.10
C ARG A 41 14.27 42.82 -8.76
N SER A 42 13.11 42.23 -8.48
CA SER A 42 13.00 41.21 -7.45
C SER A 42 13.59 39.91 -7.99
N VAL A 43 14.81 39.58 -7.56
CA VAL A 43 15.42 38.26 -7.80
C VAL A 43 14.76 37.30 -6.80
N ARG A 44 13.66 36.67 -7.22
CA ARG A 44 13.05 35.57 -6.48
C ARG A 44 13.94 34.34 -6.66
N LYS A 45 14.83 34.09 -5.71
CA LYS A 45 15.54 32.81 -5.61
C LYS A 45 14.49 31.71 -5.47
N TYR A 46 14.30 30.92 -6.52
CA TYR A 46 13.59 29.65 -6.43
C TYR A 46 14.48 28.69 -5.66
N THR A 47 14.31 28.63 -4.34
CA THR A 47 14.72 27.45 -3.58
C THR A 47 13.80 26.32 -4.01
N LYS A 48 14.35 25.29 -4.64
CA LYS A 48 13.63 24.02 -4.82
C LYS A 48 13.28 23.53 -3.41
N ARG A 49 11.99 23.60 -3.04
CA ARG A 49 11.48 22.89 -1.86
C ARG A 49 11.69 21.41 -2.18
N ALA A 50 12.56 20.74 -1.44
CA ALA A 50 12.59 19.29 -1.41
C ALA A 50 11.16 18.83 -1.12
N ALA A 51 10.64 17.92 -1.95
CA ALA A 51 9.37 17.27 -1.67
C ALA A 51 9.49 16.67 -0.27
N ALA A 52 8.62 17.09 0.65
CA ALA A 52 8.53 16.46 1.94
C ALA A 52 8.00 15.03 1.69
N SER A 53 8.93 14.08 1.66
CA SER A 53 8.63 12.66 1.85
C SER A 53 8.07 12.53 3.26
N THR A 54 6.75 12.63 3.40
CA THR A 54 6.10 12.33 4.67
C THR A 54 6.01 10.83 4.78
N ILE A 55 7.07 10.20 5.30
CA ILE A 55 7.00 8.89 5.93
C ILE A 55 6.22 9.13 7.24
N PRO A 56 4.98 8.65 7.36
CA PRO A 56 4.25 8.77 8.61
C PRO A 56 4.73 7.68 9.58
N VAL A 57 4.72 8.00 10.87
CA VAL A 57 5.54 7.40 11.92
C VAL A 57 5.25 5.92 12.17
N CYS A 58 6.28 5.10 11.91
CA CYS A 58 6.85 4.18 12.90
C CYS A 58 8.37 4.35 12.82
N ALA A 59 8.85 5.57 13.15
CA ALA A 59 10.19 6.07 12.87
C ALA A 59 11.32 5.44 13.71
N VAL A 60 11.13 4.20 14.20
CA VAL A 60 12.15 3.44 14.89
C VAL A 60 12.41 2.19 14.07
N ALA A 61 13.48 2.26 13.27
CA ALA A 61 14.08 1.10 12.65
C ALA A 61 14.40 0.07 13.75
N ASP A 62 14.07 -1.18 13.50
CA ASP A 62 14.29 -2.29 14.43
C ASP A 62 15.21 -3.31 13.74
N PRO A 63 16.54 -3.14 13.89
CA PRO A 63 17.51 -4.01 13.24
C PRO A 63 17.53 -5.42 13.86
N ASP A 64 17.20 -5.55 15.14
CA ASP A 64 17.26 -6.81 15.91
C ASP A 64 15.91 -7.55 15.98
N ARG A 65 14.98 -7.20 15.08
CA ARG A 65 13.66 -7.82 15.01
C ARG A 65 13.72 -9.31 14.64
N PRO A 66 12.74 -10.12 15.07
CA PRO A 66 12.62 -11.50 14.61
C PRO A 66 12.37 -11.54 13.09
N LEU A 67 13.07 -12.43 12.41
CA LEU A 67 12.94 -12.64 10.96
C LEU A 67 12.09 -13.87 10.65
N TRP A 68 11.47 -13.88 9.48
CA TRP A 68 10.69 -15.02 8.98
C TRP A 68 11.54 -16.29 8.83
N PHE A 69 12.81 -16.13 8.45
CA PHE A 69 13.80 -17.20 8.34
C PHE A 69 14.98 -16.91 9.28
N PRO A 70 15.06 -17.57 10.46
CA PRO A 70 16.13 -17.34 11.42
C PRO A 70 17.52 -17.56 10.82
N GLY A 71 18.43 -16.61 11.04
CA GLY A 71 19.79 -16.63 10.47
C GLY A 71 19.92 -16.05 9.05
N SER A 72 18.84 -15.60 8.44
CA SER A 72 18.92 -14.82 7.19
C SER A 72 19.24 -13.35 7.44
N VAL A 73 19.66 -12.67 6.38
CA VAL A 73 19.86 -11.22 6.39
C VAL A 73 18.62 -10.57 5.77
N PRO A 74 17.95 -9.62 6.45
CA PRO A 74 16.78 -8.95 5.89
C PRO A 74 17.19 -8.08 4.70
N PRO A 75 16.29 -7.89 3.72
CA PRO A 75 16.59 -7.03 2.58
C PRO A 75 16.73 -5.56 3.01
N PRO A 76 17.58 -4.74 2.35
CA PRO A 76 17.89 -3.38 2.80
C PRO A 76 16.71 -2.39 2.88
N TRP A 77 15.65 -2.63 2.08
CA TRP A 77 14.44 -1.79 2.05
C TRP A 77 13.45 -2.12 3.19
N LEU A 78 13.70 -3.19 3.95
CA LEU A 78 12.94 -3.57 5.15
C LEU A 78 13.80 -3.28 6.38
N ASP A 79 13.57 -2.14 7.01
CA ASP A 79 14.34 -1.63 8.16
C ASP A 79 13.68 -1.93 9.51
N GLY A 80 12.52 -2.60 9.54
CA GLY A 80 11.75 -2.84 10.75
C GLY A 80 10.89 -1.66 11.18
N SER A 81 10.87 -0.55 10.43
CA SER A 81 9.99 0.57 10.70
C SER A 81 8.52 0.19 10.45
N LEU A 82 8.25 -0.58 9.39
CA LEU A 82 6.89 -0.98 9.04
C LEU A 82 6.27 -1.94 10.08
N PRO A 83 4.98 -1.77 10.42
CA PRO A 83 4.29 -2.70 11.30
C PRO A 83 4.17 -4.08 10.62
N GLY A 84 4.56 -5.14 11.34
CA GLY A 84 4.56 -6.50 10.78
C GLY A 84 5.72 -6.82 9.83
N ASP A 85 6.82 -6.06 9.87
CA ASP A 85 8.06 -6.37 9.17
C ASP A 85 8.80 -7.54 9.83
N PHE A 86 8.89 -8.66 9.12
CA PHE A 86 9.68 -9.85 9.48
C PHE A 86 10.79 -10.14 8.45
N GLY A 87 11.14 -9.16 7.60
CA GLY A 87 12.14 -9.33 6.54
C GLY A 87 11.72 -10.28 5.39
N PHE A 88 10.41 -10.51 5.21
CA PHE A 88 9.89 -11.41 4.17
C PHE A 88 9.62 -10.66 2.87
N ASP A 89 10.61 -10.67 1.96
CA ASP A 89 10.44 -10.29 0.56
C ASP A 89 11.48 -11.02 -0.32
N PRO A 90 11.38 -12.36 -0.44
CA PRO A 90 12.39 -13.15 -1.16
C PRO A 90 12.42 -12.86 -2.68
N LEU A 91 11.33 -12.30 -3.23
CA LEU A 91 11.20 -11.99 -4.66
C LEU A 91 11.52 -10.52 -4.98
N GLY A 92 11.77 -9.68 -3.97
CA GLY A 92 12.10 -8.26 -4.16
C GLY A 92 10.94 -7.43 -4.72
N LEU A 93 9.69 -7.80 -4.43
CA LEU A 93 8.49 -7.12 -4.91
C LEU A 93 8.35 -5.71 -4.32
N GLY A 94 8.95 -5.47 -3.16
CA GLY A 94 8.97 -4.17 -2.48
C GLY A 94 10.31 -3.45 -2.56
N SER A 95 11.19 -3.82 -3.51
CA SER A 95 12.52 -3.21 -3.64
C SER A 95 12.47 -1.71 -3.90
N ASP A 96 11.52 -1.25 -4.71
CA ASP A 96 11.29 0.17 -4.97
C ASP A 96 10.41 0.80 -3.86
N PRO A 97 10.79 1.95 -3.28
CA PRO A 97 10.02 2.58 -2.20
C PRO A 97 8.57 2.94 -2.57
N GLU A 98 8.30 3.31 -3.83
CA GLU A 98 6.94 3.60 -4.29
C GLU A 98 6.08 2.33 -4.36
N THR A 99 6.65 1.24 -4.87
CA THR A 99 5.99 -0.07 -4.93
C THR A 99 5.76 -0.62 -3.52
N LEU A 100 6.73 -0.48 -2.61
CA LEU A 100 6.57 -0.84 -1.20
C LEU A 100 5.41 -0.06 -0.57
N ARG A 101 5.35 1.26 -0.77
CA ARG A 101 4.26 2.10 -0.26
C ARG A 101 2.90 1.67 -0.78
N TRP A 102 2.82 1.33 -2.08
CA TRP A 102 1.60 0.81 -2.69
C TRP A 102 1.22 -0.56 -2.08
N ASN A 103 2.17 -1.48 -1.98
CA ASN A 103 1.95 -2.82 -1.45
C ASN A 103 1.54 -2.82 0.02
N VAL A 104 2.04 -1.88 0.84
CA VAL A 104 1.59 -1.69 2.23
C VAL A 104 0.09 -1.34 2.27
N GLN A 105 -0.36 -0.43 1.40
CA GLN A 105 -1.78 -0.06 1.34
C GLN A 105 -2.64 -1.20 0.78
N ALA A 106 -2.12 -1.92 -0.22
CA ALA A 106 -2.79 -3.09 -0.76
C ALA A 106 -2.95 -4.17 0.31
N GLU A 107 -1.87 -4.54 1.01
CA GLU A 107 -1.89 -5.52 2.10
C GLU A 107 -2.91 -5.14 3.17
N LEU A 108 -2.92 -3.88 3.60
CA LEU A 108 -3.82 -3.38 4.63
C LEU A 108 -5.30 -3.51 4.25
N VAL A 109 -5.66 -3.19 3.00
CA VAL A 109 -7.05 -3.33 2.52
C VAL A 109 -7.44 -4.80 2.33
N HIS A 110 -6.56 -5.62 1.77
CA HIS A 110 -6.80 -7.06 1.65
C HIS A 110 -6.96 -7.72 3.03
N CYS A 111 -6.14 -7.34 4.00
CA CYS A 111 -6.23 -7.77 5.38
C CYS A 111 -7.62 -7.46 5.98
N ARG A 112 -8.10 -6.22 5.83
CA ARG A 112 -9.39 -5.79 6.38
C ARG A 112 -10.57 -6.52 5.73
N TRP A 113 -10.59 -6.61 4.40
CA TRP A 113 -11.62 -7.37 3.68
C TRP A 113 -11.59 -8.85 4.04
N ALA A 114 -10.41 -9.45 4.15
CA ALA A 114 -10.28 -10.85 4.53
C ALA A 114 -10.72 -11.09 5.97
N MET A 115 -10.46 -10.18 6.92
CA MET A 115 -10.98 -10.30 8.29
C MET A 115 -12.51 -10.27 8.33
N LEU A 116 -13.13 -9.35 7.58
CA LEU A 116 -14.59 -9.29 7.46
C LEU A 116 -15.15 -10.55 6.77
N GLY A 117 -14.50 -11.01 5.70
CA GLY A 117 -14.88 -12.23 4.98
C GLY A 117 -14.74 -13.48 5.83
N ALA A 118 -13.63 -13.65 6.54
CA ALA A 118 -13.41 -14.76 7.46
C ALA A 118 -14.49 -14.78 8.54
N ALA A 119 -14.77 -13.63 9.18
CA ALA A 119 -15.84 -13.54 10.17
C ALA A 119 -17.22 -13.89 9.57
N GLY A 120 -17.53 -13.38 8.37
CA GLY A 120 -18.78 -13.64 7.65
C GLY A 120 -18.94 -15.08 7.14
N ILE A 121 -17.85 -15.82 6.97
CA ILE A 121 -17.88 -17.24 6.59
C ILE A 121 -18.00 -18.11 7.85
N PHE A 122 -17.02 -18.01 8.76
CA PHE A 122 -16.89 -18.97 9.87
C PHE A 122 -17.95 -18.76 10.95
N ILE A 123 -18.34 -17.52 11.27
CA ILE A 123 -19.28 -17.26 12.37
C ILE A 123 -20.71 -17.75 12.01
N PRO A 124 -21.32 -17.36 10.88
CA PRO A 124 -22.68 -17.81 10.54
C PRO A 124 -22.76 -19.32 10.36
N GLU A 125 -21.72 -19.92 9.77
CA GLU A 125 -21.67 -21.37 9.58
C GLU A 125 -21.57 -22.11 10.92
N PHE A 126 -20.72 -21.65 11.83
CA PHE A 126 -20.63 -22.21 13.18
C PHE A 126 -21.95 -22.06 13.94
N LEU A 127 -22.55 -20.87 13.91
CA LEU A 127 -23.84 -20.59 14.57
C LEU A 127 -25.00 -21.41 13.97
N THR A 128 -24.93 -21.70 12.68
CA THR A 128 -25.93 -22.56 12.01
C THR A 128 -25.75 -24.02 12.42
N LYS A 129 -24.51 -24.50 12.57
CA LYS A 129 -24.24 -25.87 13.00
C LYS A 129 -24.66 -26.15 14.45
N ILE A 130 -24.60 -25.15 15.33
CA ILE A 130 -25.10 -25.28 16.71
C ILE A 130 -26.62 -25.01 16.83
N GLY A 131 -27.31 -24.71 15.73
CA GLY A 131 -28.76 -24.53 15.68
C GLY A 131 -29.27 -23.17 16.18
N ILE A 132 -28.41 -22.15 16.28
CA ILE A 132 -28.83 -20.78 16.64
C ILE A 132 -29.34 -20.02 15.41
N LEU A 133 -28.65 -20.18 14.27
CA LEU A 133 -29.02 -19.56 13.01
C LEU A 133 -29.43 -20.63 11.98
N ASN A 134 -30.05 -20.18 10.90
CA ASN A 134 -30.39 -21.01 9.75
C ASN A 134 -29.93 -20.33 8.46
N THR A 135 -28.67 -19.89 8.43
CA THR A 135 -28.09 -19.20 7.27
C THR A 135 -27.61 -20.21 6.24
N PRO A 136 -27.76 -19.92 4.93
CA PRO A 136 -27.25 -20.78 3.87
C PRO A 136 -25.71 -20.83 3.90
N SER A 137 -25.13 -21.80 3.18
CA SER A 137 -23.68 -21.87 2.99
C SER A 137 -23.18 -20.58 2.35
N TRP A 138 -22.07 -20.06 2.86
CA TRP A 138 -21.45 -18.83 2.35
C TRP A 138 -21.17 -18.89 0.84
N TYR A 139 -20.87 -20.09 0.31
CA TYR A 139 -20.56 -20.29 -1.11
C TYR A 139 -21.81 -20.20 -2.02
N SER A 140 -22.96 -20.66 -1.54
CA SER A 140 -24.23 -20.60 -2.27
C SER A 140 -25.08 -19.36 -1.93
N ALA A 141 -24.66 -18.56 -0.95
CA ALA A 141 -25.40 -17.36 -0.52
C ALA A 141 -25.64 -16.34 -1.66
N GLY A 142 -24.82 -16.35 -2.71
CA GLY A 142 -25.01 -15.48 -3.88
C GLY A 142 -26.11 -15.92 -4.84
N THR A 143 -26.59 -17.16 -4.77
CA THR A 143 -27.68 -17.69 -5.61
C THR A 143 -29.05 -17.56 -4.96
N GLU A 144 -29.10 -17.15 -3.70
CA GLU A 144 -30.34 -16.98 -2.96
C GLU A 144 -31.14 -15.77 -3.48
N GLU A 145 -32.47 -15.84 -3.34
CA GLU A 145 -33.35 -14.74 -3.69
C GLU A 145 -33.41 -13.72 -2.54
N TYR A 146 -33.10 -12.47 -2.88
CA TYR A 146 -33.21 -11.33 -1.99
C TYR A 146 -34.41 -10.47 -2.37
N PHE A 147 -34.61 -9.36 -1.65
CA PHE A 147 -35.71 -8.41 -1.92
C PHE A 147 -35.65 -7.76 -3.31
N THR A 148 -34.50 -7.82 -3.98
CA THR A 148 -34.25 -7.29 -5.32
C THR A 148 -33.25 -8.17 -6.05
N ASP A 149 -33.08 -7.95 -7.35
CA ASP A 149 -32.13 -8.69 -8.17
C ASP A 149 -30.68 -8.41 -7.76
N THR A 150 -29.83 -9.42 -7.88
CA THR A 150 -28.41 -9.33 -7.52
C THR A 150 -27.66 -8.28 -8.34
N THR A 151 -28.10 -8.01 -9.58
CA THR A 151 -27.53 -6.96 -10.43
C THR A 151 -27.79 -5.54 -9.88
N THR A 152 -28.98 -5.27 -9.36
CA THR A 152 -29.31 -4.00 -8.70
C THR A 152 -28.49 -3.83 -7.42
N LEU A 153 -28.37 -4.88 -6.60
CA LEU A 153 -27.50 -4.85 -5.41
C LEU A 153 -26.04 -4.54 -5.79
N PHE A 154 -25.54 -5.19 -6.84
CA PHE A 154 -24.18 -4.98 -7.33
C PHE A 154 -23.95 -3.55 -7.86
N ILE A 155 -24.91 -2.96 -8.58
CA ILE A 155 -24.80 -1.57 -9.05
C ILE A 155 -24.77 -0.60 -7.88
N VAL A 156 -25.63 -0.80 -6.88
CA VAL A 156 -25.63 0.00 -5.65
C VAL A 156 -24.27 -0.13 -4.96
N GLU A 157 -23.78 -1.36 -4.77
CA GLU A 157 -22.47 -1.61 -4.18
C GLU A 157 -21.36 -0.87 -4.93
N LEU A 158 -21.31 -0.96 -6.27
CA LEU A 158 -20.31 -0.26 -7.09
C LEU A 158 -20.34 1.26 -6.91
N ILE A 159 -21.52 1.87 -6.74
CA ILE A 159 -21.64 3.32 -6.54
C ILE A 159 -21.08 3.71 -5.16
N PHE A 160 -21.50 3.03 -4.10
CA PHE A 160 -21.10 3.35 -2.73
C PHE A 160 -19.62 3.03 -2.47
N ILE A 161 -19.19 1.82 -2.84
CA ILE A 161 -17.79 1.39 -2.72
C ILE A 161 -16.92 2.21 -3.68
N GLY A 162 -17.38 2.49 -4.90
CA GLY A 162 -16.65 3.33 -5.85
C GLY A 162 -16.39 4.74 -5.34
N TRP A 163 -17.34 5.35 -4.64
CA TRP A 163 -17.12 6.63 -3.98
C TRP A 163 -16.09 6.54 -2.84
N ALA A 164 -16.23 5.55 -1.96
CA ALA A 164 -15.32 5.35 -0.83
C ALA A 164 -13.88 5.07 -1.30
N GLU A 165 -13.73 4.15 -2.25
CA GLU A 165 -12.46 3.77 -2.86
C GLU A 165 -11.87 4.90 -3.70
N GLY A 166 -12.70 5.68 -4.39
CA GLY A 166 -12.26 6.87 -5.14
C GLY A 166 -11.62 7.92 -4.22
N ARG A 167 -12.21 8.16 -3.04
CA ARG A 167 -11.60 9.06 -2.05
C ARG A 167 -10.34 8.47 -1.44
N ARG A 168 -10.34 7.18 -1.11
CA ARG A 168 -9.14 6.47 -0.60
C ARG A 168 -8.00 6.51 -1.61
N TRP A 169 -8.30 6.30 -2.89
CA TRP A 169 -7.33 6.40 -3.99
C TRP A 169 -6.73 7.81 -4.09
N ALA A 170 -7.56 8.84 -4.00
CA ALA A 170 -7.09 10.22 -3.98
C ALA A 170 -6.16 10.51 -2.78
N ASP A 171 -6.42 9.93 -1.60
CA ASP A 171 -5.52 10.03 -0.44
C ASP A 171 -4.18 9.33 -0.68
N ILE A 172 -4.18 8.14 -1.28
CA ILE A 172 -2.96 7.40 -1.59
C ILE A 172 -2.08 8.17 -2.59
N LEU A 173 -2.68 8.83 -3.59
CA LEU A 173 -1.94 9.64 -4.56
C LEU A 173 -1.46 10.97 -3.96
N LYS A 174 -2.33 11.66 -3.22
CA LYS A 174 -2.02 12.93 -2.57
C LYS A 174 -2.54 12.91 -1.12
N PRO A 175 -1.68 12.55 -0.16
CA PRO A 175 -2.07 12.45 1.25
C PRO A 175 -2.67 13.76 1.76
N GLY A 176 -3.81 13.65 2.43
CA GLY A 176 -4.49 14.77 3.09
C GLY A 176 -5.38 15.62 2.18
N CYS A 177 -5.48 15.33 0.88
CA CYS A 177 -6.37 16.10 -0.02
C CYS A 177 -7.86 15.78 0.16
N VAL A 178 -8.20 14.70 0.87
CA VAL A 178 -9.58 14.23 1.08
C VAL A 178 -10.04 14.26 2.54
N ASN A 179 -9.27 14.88 3.44
CA ASN A 179 -9.54 14.88 4.89
C ASN A 179 -10.73 15.75 5.32
N THR A 180 -11.28 16.57 4.41
CA THR A 180 -12.47 17.39 4.67
C THR A 180 -13.69 16.79 3.98
N ASP A 181 -14.80 16.73 4.72
CA ASP A 181 -16.11 16.38 4.17
C ASP A 181 -16.52 17.44 3.11
N PRO A 182 -16.90 17.02 1.89
CA PRO A 182 -17.27 17.94 0.81
C PRO A 182 -18.56 18.73 1.08
N ILE A 183 -19.45 18.24 1.95
CA ILE A 183 -20.72 18.90 2.27
C ILE A 183 -20.60 19.69 3.57
N PHE A 184 -19.94 19.13 4.58
CA PHE A 184 -19.82 19.74 5.91
C PHE A 184 -18.34 19.97 6.31
N PRO A 185 -17.73 21.12 5.98
CA PRO A 185 -16.29 21.36 6.19
C PRO A 185 -15.82 21.30 7.66
N ASN A 186 -16.74 21.35 8.62
CA ASN A 186 -16.45 21.22 10.04
C ASN A 186 -16.07 19.77 10.42
N ASN A 187 -16.57 18.79 9.66
CA ASN A 187 -16.22 17.39 9.85
C ASN A 187 -14.91 17.09 9.14
N LYS A 188 -13.89 16.71 9.91
CA LYS A 188 -12.55 16.44 9.40
C LYS A 188 -12.03 15.10 9.92
N LEU A 189 -11.21 14.47 9.10
CA LEU A 189 -10.43 13.31 9.48
C LEU A 189 -9.18 13.74 10.24
N THR A 190 -8.84 13.01 11.30
CA THR A 190 -7.69 13.30 12.18
C THR A 190 -6.46 12.44 11.85
N GLY A 191 -6.58 11.49 10.92
CA GLY A 191 -5.50 10.61 10.50
C GLY A 191 -4.32 11.37 9.92
N THR A 192 -3.12 11.05 10.41
CA THR A 192 -1.85 11.58 9.90
C THR A 192 -1.22 10.67 8.84
N ASP A 193 -1.55 9.39 8.88
CA ASP A 193 -0.87 8.34 8.13
C ASP A 193 -1.82 7.74 7.10
N VAL A 194 -1.36 7.63 5.85
CA VAL A 194 -2.16 7.02 4.77
C VAL A 194 -2.52 5.58 5.13
N GLY A 195 -3.79 5.21 4.97
CA GLY A 195 -4.34 3.91 5.37
C GLY A 195 -4.95 3.88 6.77
N TYR A 196 -4.72 4.92 7.57
CA TYR A 196 -5.28 5.12 8.91
C TYR A 196 -6.03 6.45 8.98
N PRO A 197 -7.26 6.53 8.43
CA PRO A 197 -7.97 7.80 8.25
C PRO A 197 -8.38 8.48 9.57
N GLY A 198 -8.56 7.72 10.65
CA GLY A 198 -8.97 8.25 11.95
C GLY A 198 -10.27 9.06 11.88
N GLY A 199 -10.38 10.09 12.71
CA GLY A 199 -11.58 10.91 12.83
C GLY A 199 -12.76 10.17 13.46
N LEU A 200 -13.85 10.89 13.68
CA LEU A 200 -15.03 10.34 14.37
C LEU A 200 -15.67 9.14 13.65
N TRP A 201 -15.52 9.06 12.33
CA TRP A 201 -16.16 8.01 11.52
C TRP A 201 -15.40 6.68 11.55
N PHE A 202 -14.07 6.71 11.53
CA PHE A 202 -13.25 5.50 11.43
C PHE A 202 -12.53 5.15 12.75
N ASP A 203 -12.45 6.09 13.69
CA ASP A 203 -11.91 5.89 15.03
C ASP A 203 -12.74 6.65 16.09
N PRO A 204 -14.01 6.29 16.31
CA PRO A 204 -14.87 6.95 17.29
C PRO A 204 -14.36 6.81 18.74
N LEU A 205 -13.54 5.79 19.01
CA LEU A 205 -12.98 5.52 20.34
C LEU A 205 -11.60 6.17 20.55
N GLY A 206 -11.00 6.75 19.52
CA GLY A 206 -9.71 7.44 19.59
C GLY A 206 -8.52 6.50 19.82
N TRP A 207 -8.64 5.21 19.53
CA TRP A 207 -7.58 4.21 19.79
C TRP A 207 -6.45 4.24 18.75
N GLY A 208 -6.69 4.87 17.60
CA GLY A 208 -5.71 5.08 16.54
C GLY A 208 -4.77 6.25 16.77
N SER A 209 -5.05 7.10 17.79
CA SER A 209 -4.19 8.22 18.19
C SER A 209 -3.55 7.96 19.56
N GLY A 210 -2.22 7.97 19.64
CA GLY A 210 -1.49 7.66 20.86
C GLY A 210 0.02 7.61 20.67
N SER A 211 0.72 6.99 21.62
CA SER A 211 2.17 6.78 21.55
C SER A 211 2.57 5.94 20.32
N PRO A 212 3.67 6.26 19.60
CA PRO A 212 4.12 5.52 18.43
C PRO A 212 4.27 4.02 18.63
N GLU A 213 4.71 3.59 19.81
CA GLU A 213 4.94 2.18 20.15
C GLU A 213 3.62 1.41 20.24
N LYS A 214 2.63 1.99 20.91
CA LYS A 214 1.25 1.45 20.99
C LYS A 214 0.62 1.33 19.61
N ILE A 215 0.79 2.36 18.77
CA ILE A 215 0.28 2.36 17.40
C ILE A 215 0.97 1.26 16.59
N LYS A 216 2.31 1.13 16.68
CA LYS A 216 3.06 0.07 16.00
C LYS A 216 2.59 -1.31 16.45
N GLU A 217 2.35 -1.51 17.74
CA GLU A 217 1.81 -2.75 18.29
C GLU A 217 0.41 -3.09 17.74
N LEU A 218 -0.52 -2.13 17.77
CA LEU A 218 -1.89 -2.32 17.28
C LEU A 218 -1.93 -2.59 15.77
N ARG A 219 -1.17 -1.83 14.99
CA ARG A 219 -1.05 -2.05 13.54
C ARG A 219 -0.39 -3.40 13.22
N THR A 220 0.59 -3.83 14.02
CA THR A 220 1.19 -5.16 13.87
C THR A 220 0.16 -6.26 14.17
N LYS A 221 -0.70 -6.07 15.18
CA LYS A 221 -1.82 -7.01 15.45
C LYS A 221 -2.81 -7.03 14.30
N GLU A 222 -3.17 -5.87 13.74
CA GLU A 222 -4.07 -5.77 12.60
C GLU A 222 -3.54 -6.55 11.39
N ILE A 223 -2.29 -6.30 10.98
CA ILE A 223 -1.66 -6.99 9.84
C ILE A 223 -1.51 -8.49 10.09
N LYS A 224 -1.15 -8.93 11.30
CA LYS A 224 -1.05 -10.36 11.63
C LYS A 224 -2.39 -11.07 11.54
N ASN A 225 -3.45 -10.48 12.11
CA ASN A 225 -4.81 -11.04 12.00
C ASN A 225 -5.30 -11.01 10.55
N GLY A 226 -4.99 -9.96 9.82
CA GLY A 226 -5.29 -9.83 8.39
C GLY A 226 -4.62 -10.89 7.53
N ARG A 227 -3.32 -11.14 7.71
CA ARG A 227 -2.58 -12.22 7.03
C ARG A 227 -3.18 -13.59 7.32
N LEU A 228 -3.48 -13.86 8.59
CA LEU A 228 -4.17 -15.10 9.00
C LEU A 228 -5.54 -15.21 8.31
N ALA A 229 -6.32 -14.13 8.27
CA ALA A 229 -7.64 -14.12 7.66
C ALA A 229 -7.58 -14.33 6.14
N MET A 230 -6.60 -13.75 5.44
CA MET A 230 -6.40 -13.99 4.00
C MET A 230 -6.17 -15.47 3.71
N LEU A 231 -5.31 -16.12 4.50
CA LEU A 231 -5.10 -17.57 4.39
C LEU A 231 -6.35 -18.38 4.76
N ALA A 232 -7.11 -17.95 5.76
CA ALA A 232 -8.32 -18.63 6.20
C ALA A 232 -9.44 -18.56 5.16
N VAL A 233 -9.68 -17.40 4.53
CA VAL A 233 -10.68 -17.24 3.46
C VAL A 233 -10.31 -18.08 2.24
N MET A 234 -9.04 -18.04 1.80
CA MET A 234 -8.58 -18.90 0.71
C MET A 234 -8.67 -20.38 1.09
N GLY A 235 -8.34 -20.73 2.33
CA GLY A 235 -8.47 -22.07 2.87
C GLY A 235 -9.91 -22.58 2.82
N ALA A 236 -10.87 -21.80 3.29
CA ALA A 236 -12.30 -22.13 3.23
C ALA A 236 -12.77 -22.31 1.77
N TRP A 237 -12.31 -21.45 0.85
CA TRP A 237 -12.65 -21.56 -0.56
C TRP A 237 -12.13 -22.87 -1.17
N PHE A 238 -10.84 -23.16 -1.04
CA PHE A 238 -10.29 -24.41 -1.57
C PHE A 238 -10.90 -25.64 -0.88
N GLN A 239 -11.10 -25.61 0.43
CA GLN A 239 -11.77 -26.69 1.15
C GLN A 239 -13.17 -26.96 0.61
N HIS A 240 -13.96 -25.91 0.34
CA HIS A 240 -15.29 -26.09 -0.24
C HIS A 240 -15.22 -26.73 -1.64
N ILE A 241 -14.28 -26.30 -2.48
CA ILE A 241 -14.07 -26.89 -3.83
C ILE A 241 -13.74 -28.38 -3.74
N TYR A 242 -12.86 -28.79 -2.81
CA TYR A 242 -12.40 -30.17 -2.73
C TYR A 242 -13.35 -31.10 -1.98
N THR A 243 -14.01 -30.61 -0.94
CA THR A 243 -14.83 -31.43 -0.03
C THR A 243 -16.32 -31.34 -0.31
N GLY A 244 -16.77 -30.27 -0.98
CA GLY A 244 -18.19 -29.98 -1.20
C GLY A 244 -18.97 -29.58 0.05
N THR A 245 -18.30 -29.44 1.21
CA THR A 245 -18.94 -29.09 2.48
C THR A 245 -18.39 -27.78 3.03
N GLY A 246 -18.99 -27.29 4.12
CA GLY A 246 -18.55 -26.06 4.75
C GLY A 246 -17.26 -26.24 5.57
N PRO A 247 -16.44 -25.20 5.75
CA PRO A 247 -15.26 -25.24 6.61
C PRO A 247 -15.47 -25.80 8.02
N ILE A 248 -16.64 -25.60 8.64
CA ILE A 248 -16.91 -26.11 10.00
C ILE A 248 -17.13 -27.64 9.98
N ASP A 249 -17.77 -28.16 8.93
CA ASP A 249 -17.90 -29.61 8.75
C ASP A 249 -16.53 -30.26 8.53
N ASN A 250 -15.67 -29.62 7.73
CA ASN A 250 -14.30 -30.05 7.51
C ASN A 250 -13.48 -30.05 8.81
N LEU A 251 -13.69 -29.05 9.67
CA LEU A 251 -13.08 -29.01 10.99
C LEU A 251 -13.53 -30.19 11.85
N PHE A 252 -14.83 -30.47 11.93
CA PHE A 252 -15.35 -31.59 12.73
C PHE A 252 -14.92 -32.96 12.17
N ALA A 253 -14.90 -33.12 10.85
CA ALA A 253 -14.39 -34.34 10.22
C ALA A 253 -12.92 -34.58 10.57
N HIS A 254 -12.09 -33.54 10.50
CA HIS A 254 -10.67 -33.64 10.87
C HIS A 254 -10.48 -33.90 12.37
N LEU A 255 -11.29 -33.29 13.24
CA LEU A 255 -11.22 -33.54 14.69
C LEU A 255 -11.69 -34.95 15.08
N ALA A 256 -12.61 -35.54 14.32
CA ALA A 256 -13.08 -36.90 14.56
C ALA A 256 -12.02 -37.96 14.21
N ASP A 257 -11.26 -37.76 13.14
CA ASP A 257 -10.18 -38.66 12.74
C ASP A 257 -9.05 -37.91 12.00
N PRO A 258 -8.12 -37.28 12.73
CA PRO A 258 -7.09 -36.44 12.13
C PRO A 258 -6.05 -37.23 11.32
N GLY A 259 -5.96 -38.55 11.53
CA GLY A 259 -5.03 -39.41 10.79
C GLY A 259 -5.50 -39.73 9.38
N HIS A 260 -6.82 -39.84 9.17
CA HIS A 260 -7.40 -40.23 7.88
C HIS A 260 -8.16 -39.08 7.22
N ALA A 261 -8.93 -38.28 7.96
CA ALA A 261 -9.72 -37.17 7.44
C ALA A 261 -8.83 -35.94 7.16
N THR A 262 -8.05 -36.03 6.09
CA THR A 262 -7.09 -35.01 5.65
C THR A 262 -7.29 -34.68 4.17
N ILE A 263 -6.42 -33.86 3.60
CA ILE A 263 -6.39 -33.61 2.15
C ILE A 263 -6.30 -34.90 1.32
N PHE A 264 -5.62 -35.94 1.81
CA PHE A 264 -5.44 -37.20 1.08
C PHE A 264 -6.71 -38.03 0.97
N ALA A 265 -7.69 -37.82 1.87
CA ALA A 265 -8.99 -38.48 1.77
C ALA A 265 -9.81 -37.99 0.57
N ALA A 266 -9.56 -36.76 0.10
CA ALA A 266 -10.22 -36.21 -1.08
C ALA A 266 -9.51 -36.56 -2.39
N PHE A 267 -8.18 -36.75 -2.36
CA PHE A 267 -7.35 -36.94 -3.56
C PHE A 267 -6.99 -38.38 -3.89
N THR A 268 -7.09 -39.31 -2.95
CA THR A 268 -6.78 -40.72 -3.20
C THR A 268 -8.08 -41.47 -3.52
N PRO A 269 -8.29 -41.96 -4.75
CA PRO A 269 -9.47 -42.76 -5.06
C PRO A 269 -9.46 -44.04 -4.22
N LYS A 270 -10.64 -44.42 -3.71
CA LYS A 270 -10.85 -45.71 -3.05
C LYS A 270 -10.65 -46.88 -4.02
#